data_AF-A0A838TPK5-F1
#
_entry.id   AF-A0A838TPK5-F1
#
_cell.length_a   1.000
_cell.length_b   1.000
_cell.length_c   1.000
_cell.angle_alpha   90.00
_cell.angle_beta   90.00
_cell.angle_gamma   90.00
#
_symmetry.space_group_name_H-M   'P 1'
#
loop_
_entity.id
_entity.type
_entity.pdbx_description
1 polymer ?
#
loop_
_entity_poly.entity_id
_entity_poly.type
_entity_poly.pdbx_seq_one_letter_code
_entity_poly.pdbx_strand_id
1 'polypeptide(L)' 'EELTVKIKEAAKYFDIKVMDHIIVSEEGYYSFADEGIL' A
#
# COMPACT_ATOMS: atom_id res chain seq x y z
N GLU A 1 3.56 -8.63 5.85
CA GLU A 1 4.18 -7.64 4.94
C GLU A 1 4.19 -8.04 3.46
N GLU A 2 4.14 -9.34 3.09
CA GLU A 2 4.29 -9.71 1.67
C GLU A 2 3.14 -9.29 0.73
N LEU A 3 1.91 -9.10 1.22
CA LEU A 3 0.75 -8.84 0.35
C LEU A 3 0.88 -7.52 -0.41
N THR A 4 1.21 -6.43 0.29
CA THR A 4 1.37 -5.10 -0.30
C THR A 4 2.48 -5.08 -1.34
N VAL A 5 3.59 -5.77 -1.07
CA VAL A 5 4.70 -5.92 -2.02
C VAL A 5 4.24 -6.68 -3.27
N LYS A 6 3.56 -7.83 -3.10
CA LYS A 6 3.05 -8.62 -4.25
C LYS A 6 2.09 -7.81 -5.13
N ILE A 7 1.19 -7.05 -4.53
CA ILE A 7 0.24 -6.19 -5.26
C ILE A 7 0.98 -5.05 -5.98
N LYS A 8 1.92 -4.38 -5.30
CA LYS A 8 2.74 -3.32 -5.90
C LYS A 8 3.54 -3.81 -7.09
N GLU A 9 4.17 -4.98 -6.98
CA GLU A 9 4.90 -5.59 -8.10
C GLU A 9 3.96 -6.02 -9.23
N ALA A 10 2.80 -6.60 -8.91
CA ALA A 10 1.81 -6.98 -9.91
C ALA A 10 1.27 -5.75 -10.69
N ALA A 11 1.03 -4.64 -10.01
CA ALA A 11 0.49 -3.41 -10.61
C ALA A 11 1.45 -2.79 -11.64
N LYS A 12 2.78 -2.98 -11.47
CA LYS A 12 3.79 -2.51 -12.44
C LYS A 12 3.59 -3.11 -13.83
N TYR A 13 3.10 -4.35 -13.95
CA TYR A 13 2.84 -4.97 -15.26
C TYR A 13 1.69 -4.32 -16.03
N PHE A 14 0.86 -3.54 -15.34
CA PHE A 14 -0.29 -2.85 -15.92
C PHE A 14 -0.07 -1.33 -16.00
N ASP A 15 1.14 -0.85 -15.75
CA ASP A 15 1.47 0.58 -15.63
C ASP A 15 0.61 1.32 -14.58
N ILE A 16 0.16 0.60 -13.55
CA ILE A 16 -0.61 1.16 -12.44
C ILE A 16 0.32 1.38 -11.24
N LYS A 17 0.25 2.57 -10.65
CA LYS A 17 0.97 2.90 -9.41
C LYS A 17 0.10 2.64 -8.19
N VAL A 18 0.58 1.78 -7.28
CA VAL A 18 0.01 1.68 -5.93
C VAL A 18 0.44 2.92 -5.14
N MET A 19 -0.54 3.75 -4.80
CA MET A 19 -0.29 5.05 -4.15
C MET A 19 -0.11 4.91 -2.64
N ASP A 20 -0.90 4.06 -2.00
CA ASP A 20 -0.82 3.81 -0.56
C ASP A 20 -1.42 2.44 -0.20
N HIS A 21 -1.07 1.95 0.99
CA HIS A 21 -1.80 0.91 1.69
C HIS A 21 -2.31 1.46 3.02
N ILE A 22 -3.62 1.69 3.07
CA ILE A 22 -4.28 2.25 4.24
C ILE A 22 -4.96 1.14 5.03
N ILE A 23 -4.61 0.99 6.31
CA ILE A 23 -5.34 0.16 7.26
C ILE A 23 -6.27 1.09 8.04
N VAL A 24 -7.57 0.77 8.08
CA VAL A 24 -8.59 1.61 8.70
C VAL A 24 -9.18 0.96 9.95
N SER A 25 -9.52 1.77 10.95
CA SER A 25 -10.25 1.38 12.15
C SER A 25 -11.24 2.48 12.56
N GLU A 26 -11.99 2.27 13.64
CA GLU A 26 -12.88 3.30 14.20
C GLU A 26 -12.12 4.52 14.74
N GLU A 27 -10.85 4.33 15.13
CA GLU A 27 -10.01 5.37 15.74
C GLU A 27 -9.20 6.16 14.71
N GLY A 28 -9.18 5.73 13.44
CA GLY A 28 -8.48 6.42 12.38
C GLY A 28 -7.91 5.48 11.32
N TYR A 29 -6.75 5.84 10.79
CA TYR A 29 -6.07 5.06 9.76
C TYR A 29 -4.55 5.05 9.96
N TYR A 30 -3.92 4.04 9.38
CA TYR A 30 -2.48 3.88 9.29
C TYR A 30 -2.09 3.83 7.81
N SER A 31 -1.25 4.77 7.37
CA SER A 31 -0.74 4.86 5.99
C SER A 31 0.66 4.29 5.89
N PHE A 32 0.87 3.37 4.95
CA PHE A 32 2.21 2.82 4.70
C PHE A 32 3.11 3.82 3.98
N ALA A 33 2.53 4.69 3.15
CA ALA A 33 3.27 5.74 2.45
C ALA A 33 3.81 6.80 3.43
N ASP A 34 2.98 7.25 4.37
CA ASP A 34 3.38 8.28 5.34
C ASP A 34 4.47 7.77 6.30
N GLU A 35 4.45 6.47 6.59
CA GLU A 35 5.41 5.79 7.48
C GLU A 35 6.69 5.37 6.75
N GLY A 36 6.81 5.64 5.44
CA GLY A 36 7.99 5.33 4.64
C GLY A 36 8.24 3.84 4.39
N ILE A 37 7.19 3.01 4.54
CA ILE A 37 7.26 1.55 4.36
C ILE A 37 6.99 1.16 2.91
N LEU A 38 6.27 2.01 2.15
CA LEU A 38 5.83 1.74 0.78
C LEU A 38 6.86 2.13 -0.30
#